data_AF-A0A6P0Q617-F1
#
_entry.id   AF-A0A6P0Q617-F1
#
_cell.length_a   1.000
_cell.length_b   1.000
_cell.length_c   1.000
_cell.angle_alpha   90.00
_cell.angle_beta   90.00
_cell.angle_gamma   90.00
#
_symmetry.space_group_name_H-M   'P 1'
#
loop_
_entity.id
_entity.type
_entity.pdbx_description
1 polymer ?
#
loop_
_entity_poly.entity_id
_entity_poly.type
_entity_poly.pdbx_seq_one_letter_code
_entity_poly.pdbx_strand_id
1 'polypeptide(L)'
;MVKIISRKSLGTKPVYDIGVKSDHNFILANGMVASNCFNKSHSTAYGYVTYQTAYLKANYPVEYMAALLTASSNSTDKIQKYIATCSTMGIEILPPDINRSDFDFTPISNSILFGFSAIRNLGHGAINCIIKARETGGEFKALADLCDRVDLRTLNRRGLEALIYCGAFDSIQPNRQQ
;
A
#
# COMPACT_ATOMS: atom_id res chain seq x y z
N MET A 1 -6.09 -11.33 14.29
CA MET A 1 -5.44 -11.15 15.61
C MET A 1 -4.91 -12.52 16.04
N VAL A 2 -3.59 -12.74 16.06
CA VAL A 2 -3.02 -14.05 16.38
C VAL A 2 -3.13 -14.29 17.88
N LYS A 3 -3.79 -15.37 18.28
CA LYS A 3 -4.00 -15.74 19.69
C LYS A 3 -3.20 -17.01 19.96
N ILE A 4 -2.22 -16.93 20.85
CA ILE A 4 -1.44 -18.11 21.26
C ILE A 4 -2.37 -19.03 22.05
N ILE A 5 -2.54 -20.26 21.57
CA ILE A 5 -3.51 -21.25 22.09
C ILE A 5 -2.89 -22.15 23.15
N SER A 6 -1.57 -22.35 23.12
CA SER A 6 -0.83 -23.06 24.16
C SER A 6 0.66 -22.73 24.09
N ARG A 7 1.37 -22.96 25.21
CA ARG A 7 2.83 -22.97 25.28
C ARG A 7 3.29 -24.29 25.89
N LYS A 8 4.38 -24.84 25.36
CA LYS A 8 5.04 -26.02 25.94
C LYS A 8 6.52 -25.70 26.08
N SER A 9 7.05 -25.85 27.29
CA SER A 9 8.49 -25.77 27.52
C SER A 9 9.17 -26.96 26.85
N LEU A 10 10.18 -26.70 26.02
CA LEU A 10 11.01 -27.72 25.39
C LEU A 10 12.30 -27.99 26.19
N GLY A 11 12.34 -27.53 27.44
CA GLY A 11 13.51 -27.60 28.30
C GLY A 11 14.50 -26.45 28.06
N THR A 12 15.56 -26.44 28.86
CA THR A 12 16.64 -25.44 28.78
C THR A 12 17.71 -25.96 27.82
N LYS A 13 18.01 -25.18 26.77
CA LYS A 13 19.18 -25.43 25.92
C LYS A 13 20.24 -24.37 26.20
N PRO A 14 21.53 -24.72 26.20
CA PRO A 14 22.58 -23.71 26.16
C PRO A 14 22.40 -22.90 24.87
N VAL A 15 22.02 -21.64 25.03
CA VAL A 15 22.07 -20.65 23.97
C VAL A 15 23.45 -20.00 24.02
N TYR A 16 24.05 -19.72 22.87
CA TYR A 16 25.25 -18.90 22.80
C TYR A 16 24.87 -17.44 23.01
N ASP A 17 24.34 -17.13 24.19
CA ASP A 17 24.14 -15.76 24.62
C ASP A 17 25.35 -15.36 25.46
N ILE A 18 25.95 -14.23 25.12
CA ILE A 18 27.23 -13.78 25.67
C ILE A 18 26.97 -13.18 27.06
N GLY A 19 26.67 -14.03 28.03
CA GLY A 19 26.52 -13.64 29.43
C GLY A 19 27.90 -13.39 30.04
N VAL A 20 28.25 -12.12 30.23
CA VAL A 20 29.49 -11.70 30.90
C VAL A 20 29.31 -11.71 32.41
N LYS A 21 30.30 -12.24 33.15
CA LYS A 21 30.24 -12.57 34.58
C LYS A 21 30.38 -11.35 35.52
N SER A 22 30.72 -10.18 34.98
CA SER A 22 30.90 -8.89 35.68
C SER A 22 30.61 -7.72 34.72
N ASP A 23 30.50 -6.49 35.23
CA ASP A 23 30.32 -5.26 34.45
C ASP A 23 31.49 -5.07 33.47
N HIS A 24 31.37 -5.62 32.27
CA HIS A 24 32.34 -5.44 31.19
C HIS A 24 31.78 -4.45 30.19
N ASN A 25 32.36 -3.26 30.19
CA ASN A 25 32.52 -2.51 28.95
C ASN A 25 33.32 -3.43 28.00
N PHE A 26 32.83 -3.69 26.78
CA PHE A 26 33.54 -4.52 25.80
C PHE A 26 34.87 -3.85 25.44
N ILE A 27 35.97 -4.18 26.11
CA ILE A 27 37.28 -3.58 25.81
C ILE A 27 37.90 -4.31 24.62
N LEU A 28 38.13 -3.56 23.53
CA LEU A 28 38.87 -4.02 22.36
C LEU A 28 40.35 -4.27 22.71
N ALA A 29 41.06 -5.06 21.91
CA ALA A 29 42.46 -5.41 22.15
C ALA A 29 43.42 -4.21 22.28
N ASN A 30 43.01 -3.02 21.81
CA ASN A 30 43.72 -1.76 21.94
C ASN A 30 43.33 -0.92 23.16
N GLY A 31 42.55 -1.48 24.10
CA GLY A 31 42.11 -0.80 25.33
C GLY A 31 40.87 0.09 25.17
N MET A 32 40.27 0.19 23.98
CA MET A 32 39.07 1.02 23.74
C MET A 32 37.79 0.32 24.19
N VAL A 33 36.85 1.06 24.78
CA VAL A 33 35.50 0.56 25.10
C VAL A 33 34.63 0.54 23.84
N ALA A 34 34.08 -0.62 23.52
CA ALA A 34 33.13 -0.81 22.44
C ALA A 34 31.71 -0.45 22.92
N SER A 35 31.47 0.85 23.09
CA SER A 35 30.13 1.43 23.16
C SER A 35 29.61 1.57 21.74
N ASN A 36 28.44 1.00 21.41
CA ASN A 36 27.78 0.98 20.09
C ASN A 36 28.12 -0.19 19.14
N CYS A 37 28.54 -1.35 19.65
CA CYS A 37 28.58 -2.56 18.81
C CYS A 37 27.17 -2.89 18.28
N PHE A 38 27.07 -3.11 16.97
CA PHE A 38 25.80 -3.46 16.33
C PHE A 38 25.70 -4.96 16.09
N ASN A 39 24.54 -5.54 16.37
CA ASN A 39 24.32 -6.96 16.20
C ASN A 39 24.30 -7.33 14.70
N LYS A 40 25.30 -8.10 14.25
CA LYS A 40 25.47 -8.48 12.85
C LYS A 40 24.30 -9.29 12.29
N SER A 41 23.71 -10.21 13.05
CA SER A 41 22.58 -11.02 12.53
C SER A 41 21.35 -10.15 12.30
N HIS A 42 21.08 -9.21 13.21
CA HIS A 42 20.01 -8.24 13.06
C HIS A 42 20.26 -7.30 11.86
N SER A 43 21.46 -6.71 11.75
CA SER A 43 21.82 -5.86 10.61
C SER A 43 21.73 -6.59 9.27
N THR A 44 22.19 -7.84 9.22
CA THR A 44 22.13 -8.65 7.99
C THR A 44 20.68 -8.91 7.57
N ALA A 45 19.80 -9.23 8.51
CA ALA A 45 18.38 -9.49 8.22
C ALA A 45 17.68 -8.25 7.64
N TYR A 46 17.88 -7.08 8.25
CA TYR A 46 17.32 -5.82 7.73
C TYR A 46 17.94 -5.41 6.39
N GLY A 47 19.27 -5.51 6.29
CA GLY A 47 20.00 -5.20 5.06
C GLY A 47 19.52 -6.05 3.87
N TYR A 48 19.16 -7.31 4.11
CA TYR A 48 18.60 -8.18 3.07
C TYR A 48 17.25 -7.67 2.54
N VAL A 49 16.32 -7.29 3.41
CA VAL A 49 15.02 -6.72 3.00
C VAL A 49 15.21 -5.35 2.33
N THR A 50 16.14 -4.52 2.82
CA THR A 50 16.49 -3.24 2.17
C THR A 50 17.04 -3.47 0.76
N TYR A 51 17.91 -4.47 0.57
CA TYR A 51 18.41 -4.82 -0.76
C TYR A 51 17.28 -5.27 -1.69
N GLN A 52 16.37 -6.12 -1.22
CA GLN A 52 15.22 -6.58 -2.01
C GLN A 52 14.31 -5.42 -2.44
N THR A 53 13.99 -4.51 -1.53
CA THR A 53 13.14 -3.35 -1.84
C THR A 53 13.85 -2.36 -2.76
N ALA A 54 15.15 -2.13 -2.59
CA ALA A 54 15.95 -1.33 -3.51
C ALA A 54 16.02 -1.96 -4.91
N TYR A 55 16.18 -3.28 -4.99
CA TYR A 55 16.18 -4.02 -6.24
C TYR A 55 14.84 -3.87 -6.98
N LEU A 56 13.71 -4.02 -6.28
CA LEU A 56 12.39 -3.82 -6.87
C LEU A 56 12.21 -2.38 -7.35
N LYS A 57 12.60 -1.39 -6.56
CA LYS A 57 12.51 0.01 -6.96
C LYS A 57 13.37 0.33 -8.20
N ALA A 58 14.54 -0.30 -8.32
CA ALA A 58 15.45 -0.06 -9.44
C ALA A 58 15.00 -0.74 -10.75
N ASN A 59 14.43 -1.94 -10.67
CA ASN A 59 14.12 -2.77 -11.85
C ASN A 59 12.63 -2.80 -12.21
N TYR A 60 11.74 -2.55 -11.24
CA TYR A 60 10.28 -2.54 -11.39
C TYR A 60 9.68 -1.29 -10.70
N PRO A 61 10.11 -0.08 -11.14
CA PRO A 61 9.77 1.16 -10.42
C PRO A 61 8.27 1.45 -10.41
N VAL A 62 7.55 1.14 -11.49
CA VAL A 62 6.11 1.41 -11.62
C VAL A 62 5.32 0.51 -10.66
N GLU A 63 5.60 -0.78 -10.66
CA GLU A 63 4.97 -1.77 -9.77
C GLU A 63 5.32 -1.52 -8.31
N TYR A 64 6.59 -1.17 -8.02
CA TYR A 64 7.02 -0.83 -6.67
C TYR A 64 6.28 0.40 -6.14
N MET A 65 6.17 1.45 -6.94
CA MET A 65 5.45 2.66 -6.53
C MET A 65 3.95 2.43 -6.41
N ALA A 66 3.34 1.62 -7.28
CA ALA A 66 1.94 1.22 -7.16
C ALA A 66 1.68 0.47 -5.84
N ALA A 67 2.53 -0.50 -5.50
CA ALA A 67 2.43 -1.22 -4.24
C ALA A 67 2.60 -0.30 -3.01
N LEU A 68 3.49 0.68 -3.10
CA LEU A 68 3.75 1.65 -2.01
C LEU A 68 2.56 2.60 -1.80
N LEU A 69 1.93 3.05 -2.88
CA LEU A 69 0.70 3.83 -2.87
C LEU A 69 -0.45 3.04 -2.25
N THR A 70 -0.66 1.79 -2.69
CA THR A 70 -1.64 0.85 -2.14
C THR A 70 -1.47 0.63 -0.63
N ALA A 71 -0.24 0.34 -0.19
CA ALA A 71 0.06 0.13 1.23
C ALA A 71 -0.19 1.36 2.10
N SER A 72 -0.26 2.55 1.49
CA SER A 72 -0.46 3.83 2.16
C SER A 72 -1.80 4.49 1.84
N SER A 73 -2.75 3.75 1.25
CA SER A 73 -4.10 4.21 0.87
C SER A 73 -4.87 4.89 2.00
N ASN A 74 -4.60 4.48 3.25
CA ASN A 74 -5.23 5.05 4.46
C ASN A 74 -4.65 6.41 4.90
N SER A 75 -3.59 6.93 4.26
CA SER A 75 -2.90 8.15 4.68
C SER A 75 -2.69 9.11 3.50
N THR A 76 -3.51 10.15 3.43
CA THR A 76 -3.46 11.16 2.36
C THR A 76 -2.09 11.83 2.26
N ASP A 77 -1.46 12.16 3.40
CA ASP A 77 -0.13 12.79 3.43
C ASP A 77 0.95 11.90 2.80
N LYS A 78 0.90 10.59 3.04
CA LYS A 78 1.85 9.63 2.46
C LYS A 78 1.60 9.47 0.96
N ILE A 79 0.34 9.35 0.55
CA ILE A 79 -0.03 9.26 -0.87
C ILE A 79 0.49 10.48 -1.63
N GLN A 80 0.28 11.70 -1.12
CA GLN A 80 0.78 12.91 -1.77
C GLN A 80 2.30 12.92 -1.95
N LYS A 81 3.05 12.47 -0.93
CA LYS A 81 4.52 12.34 -1.03
C LYS A 81 4.94 11.32 -2.09
N TYR A 82 4.24 10.20 -2.18
CA TYR A 82 4.54 9.19 -3.19
C TYR A 82 4.12 9.61 -4.59
N ILE A 83 3.01 10.33 -4.76
CA ILE A 83 2.62 10.96 -6.02
C ILE A 83 3.72 11.92 -6.50
N ALA A 84 4.21 12.78 -5.62
CA ALA A 84 5.33 13.68 -5.94
C ALA A 84 6.60 12.90 -6.33
N THR A 85 6.87 11.79 -5.65
CA THR A 85 8.00 10.92 -5.99
C THR A 85 7.83 10.27 -7.36
N CYS A 86 6.64 9.75 -7.68
CA CYS A 86 6.32 9.22 -9.01
C CYS A 86 6.57 10.26 -10.10
N SER A 87 6.13 11.51 -9.88
CA SER A 87 6.37 12.61 -10.81
C SER A 87 7.87 12.87 -11.05
N THR A 88 8.70 12.87 -9.99
CA THR A 88 10.16 12.99 -10.14
C THR A 88 10.82 11.80 -10.85
N MET A 89 10.19 10.63 -10.78
CA MET A 89 10.62 9.40 -11.47
C MET A 89 10.11 9.31 -12.91
N GLY A 90 9.31 10.27 -13.38
CA GLY A 90 8.67 10.23 -14.71
C GLY A 90 7.53 9.22 -14.82
N ILE A 91 6.97 8.79 -13.69
CA ILE A 91 5.82 7.87 -13.63
C ILE A 91 4.55 8.71 -13.54
N GLU A 92 3.70 8.60 -14.56
CA GLU A 92 2.41 9.27 -14.59
C GLU A 92 1.39 8.52 -13.70
N ILE A 93 0.60 9.26 -12.94
CA ILE A 93 -0.53 8.70 -12.20
C ILE A 93 -1.82 9.15 -12.88
N LEU A 94 -2.49 8.19 -13.50
CA LEU A 94 -3.76 8.39 -14.18
C LEU A 94 -4.86 8.58 -13.12
N PRO A 95 -5.87 9.44 -13.38
CA PRO A 95 -7.01 9.58 -12.49
C PRO A 95 -7.77 8.26 -12.35
N PRO A 96 -8.57 8.09 -11.28
CA PRO A 96 -9.46 6.94 -11.19
C PRO A 96 -10.43 6.93 -12.37
N ASP A 97 -10.89 5.75 -12.73
CA ASP A 97 -11.79 5.48 -13.85
C ASP A 97 -12.73 4.34 -13.44
N ILE A 98 -14.04 4.57 -13.52
CA ILE A 98 -15.07 3.63 -13.09
C ILE A 98 -14.98 2.28 -13.83
N ASN A 99 -14.49 2.28 -15.07
CA ASN A 99 -14.40 1.09 -15.92
C ASN A 99 -13.04 0.40 -15.86
N ARG A 100 -12.00 1.08 -15.37
CA ARG A 100 -10.62 0.54 -15.40
C ARG A 100 -9.98 0.38 -14.03
N SER A 101 -10.36 1.20 -13.05
CA SER A 101 -9.71 1.20 -11.74
C SER A 101 -10.18 0.02 -10.88
N ASP A 102 -9.27 -0.50 -10.09
CA ASP A 102 -9.55 -1.57 -9.13
C ASP A 102 -9.47 -1.05 -7.70
N PHE A 103 -9.53 -1.99 -6.74
CA PHE A 103 -9.40 -1.67 -5.34
C PHE A 103 -8.04 -1.00 -5.04
N ASP A 104 -6.96 -1.59 -5.54
CA ASP A 104 -5.58 -1.12 -5.36
C ASP A 104 -5.11 -0.26 -6.53
N PHE A 105 -3.99 0.44 -6.36
CA PHE A 105 -3.32 1.12 -7.47
C PHE A 105 -2.79 0.08 -8.46
N THR A 106 -3.10 0.26 -9.75
CA THR A 106 -2.78 -0.73 -10.78
C THR A 106 -1.67 -0.19 -11.70
N PRO A 107 -0.51 -0.84 -11.81
CA PRO A 107 0.51 -0.46 -12.78
C PRO A 107 0.02 -0.75 -14.21
N ILE A 108 0.10 0.25 -15.09
CA ILE A 108 -0.27 0.15 -16.51
C ILE A 108 0.90 0.67 -17.34
N SER A 109 1.71 -0.26 -17.86
CA SER A 109 2.90 0.08 -18.65
C SER A 109 3.81 1.05 -17.89
N ASN A 110 3.91 2.31 -18.32
CA ASN A 110 4.75 3.33 -17.69
C ASN A 110 3.98 4.30 -16.76
N SER A 111 2.73 3.96 -16.43
CA SER A 111 1.84 4.78 -15.62
C SER A 111 1.18 3.94 -14.52
N ILE A 112 0.55 4.60 -13.55
CA ILE A 112 -0.20 3.95 -12.47
C ILE A 112 -1.63 4.46 -12.50
N LEU A 113 -2.60 3.54 -12.57
CA LEU A 113 -4.01 3.87 -12.44
C LEU A 113 -4.40 3.99 -10.96
N PHE A 114 -5.10 5.07 -10.62
CA PHE A 114 -5.48 5.36 -9.25
C PHE A 114 -6.44 4.28 -8.69
N GLY A 115 -6.09 3.71 -7.53
CA GLY A 115 -6.94 2.72 -6.86
C GLY A 115 -8.10 3.34 -6.10
N PHE A 116 -9.26 2.70 -6.13
CA PHE A 116 -10.45 3.17 -5.40
C PHE A 116 -10.24 3.22 -3.88
N SER A 117 -9.34 2.39 -3.33
CA SER A 117 -9.01 2.38 -1.91
C SER A 117 -8.46 3.71 -1.38
N ALA A 118 -7.89 4.54 -2.24
CA ALA A 118 -7.35 5.86 -1.88
C ALA A 118 -8.38 7.00 -2.00
N ILE A 119 -9.60 6.73 -2.45
CA ILE A 119 -10.65 7.74 -2.57
C ILE A 119 -11.32 7.95 -1.21
N ARG A 120 -11.26 9.18 -0.71
CA ARG A 120 -11.92 9.55 0.54
C ARG A 120 -13.43 9.38 0.41
N ASN A 121 -14.06 8.86 1.47
CA ASN A 121 -15.49 8.57 1.55
C ASN A 121 -15.98 7.38 0.70
N LEU A 122 -15.07 6.62 0.09
CA LEU A 122 -15.40 5.39 -0.61
C LEU A 122 -15.01 4.18 0.25
N GLY A 123 -15.99 3.49 0.80
CA GLY A 123 -15.76 2.33 1.68
C GLY A 123 -15.53 1.04 0.90
N HIS A 124 -14.84 0.06 1.51
CA HIS A 124 -14.55 -1.24 0.91
C HIS A 124 -15.80 -1.97 0.39
N GLY A 125 -16.94 -1.85 1.08
CA GLY A 125 -18.20 -2.43 0.61
C GLY A 125 -18.68 -1.81 -0.70
N ALA A 126 -18.59 -0.47 -0.81
CA ALA A 126 -18.97 0.25 -2.01
C ALA A 126 -18.06 -0.08 -3.20
N ILE A 127 -16.73 -0.15 -2.97
CA ILE A 127 -15.75 -0.53 -4.00
C ILE A 127 -16.06 -1.94 -4.53
N ASN A 128 -16.27 -2.90 -3.63
CA ASN A 128 -16.61 -4.26 -4.03
C ASN A 128 -17.93 -4.34 -4.80
N CYS A 129 -18.94 -3.55 -4.42
CA CYS A 129 -20.19 -3.48 -5.17
C CYS A 129 -19.98 -2.96 -6.59
N ILE A 130 -19.17 -1.92 -6.77
CA ILE A 130 -18.84 -1.37 -8.09
C ILE A 130 -18.11 -2.41 -8.95
N ILE A 131 -17.04 -3.02 -8.43
CA ILE A 131 -16.25 -4.01 -9.16
C ILE A 131 -17.13 -5.21 -9.55
N LYS A 132 -17.93 -5.74 -8.62
CA LYS A 132 -18.86 -6.85 -8.92
C LYS A 132 -19.89 -6.48 -9.98
N ALA A 133 -20.47 -5.28 -9.91
CA ALA A 133 -21.44 -4.81 -10.90
C ALA A 133 -20.81 -4.62 -12.29
N ARG A 134 -19.52 -4.28 -12.34
CA ARG A 134 -18.72 -4.22 -13.59
C ARG A 134 -18.44 -5.61 -14.15
N GLU A 135 -18.08 -6.56 -13.29
CA GLU A 135 -17.81 -7.96 -13.69
C GLU A 135 -19.06 -8.66 -14.22
N THR A 136 -20.24 -8.41 -13.63
CA THR A 136 -21.50 -9.05 -14.05
C THR A 136 -22.20 -8.33 -15.20
N GLY A 137 -22.16 -7.00 -15.22
CA GLY A 137 -22.90 -6.16 -16.18
C GLY A 137 -22.05 -5.58 -17.30
N GLY A 138 -20.73 -5.77 -17.28
CA GLY A 138 -19.79 -5.10 -18.18
C GLY A 138 -19.57 -3.62 -17.83
N GLU A 139 -18.96 -2.89 -18.76
CA GLU A 139 -18.63 -1.47 -18.59
C GLU A 139 -19.86 -0.60 -18.28
N PHE A 140 -19.67 0.41 -17.44
CA PHE A 140 -20.64 1.47 -17.17
C PHE A 140 -20.69 2.43 -18.36
N LYS A 141 -21.91 2.72 -18.83
CA LYS A 141 -22.17 3.63 -19.95
C LYS A 141 -22.64 5.02 -19.53
N ALA A 142 -23.11 5.14 -18.29
CA ALA A 142 -23.61 6.39 -17.71
C ALA A 142 -23.62 6.31 -16.18
N LEU A 143 -23.76 7.46 -15.51
CA LEU A 143 -23.97 7.52 -14.07
C LEU A 143 -25.28 6.80 -13.66
N ALA A 144 -26.36 6.97 -14.43
CA ALA A 144 -27.64 6.30 -14.19
C ALA A 144 -27.49 4.78 -14.21
N ASP A 145 -26.72 4.27 -15.16
CA ASP A 145 -26.44 2.84 -15.33
C ASP A 145 -25.63 2.26 -14.15
N LEU A 146 -24.72 3.04 -13.55
CA LEU A 146 -24.12 2.66 -12.26
C LEU A 146 -25.19 2.59 -11.16
N CYS A 147 -26.00 3.65 -11.00
CA CYS A 147 -27.02 3.74 -9.95
C CYS A 147 -28.07 2.62 -10.03
N ASP A 148 -28.40 2.15 -11.23
CA ASP A 148 -29.32 1.03 -11.44
C ASP A 148 -28.71 -0.33 -11.07
N ARG A 149 -27.39 -0.45 -11.19
CA ARG A 149 -26.66 -1.72 -10.98
C ARG A 149 -26.08 -1.92 -9.59
N VAL A 150 -25.88 -0.86 -8.82
CA VAL A 150 -25.27 -0.92 -7.48
C VAL A 150 -26.28 -0.63 -6.37
N ASP A 151 -26.12 -1.31 -5.24
CA ASP A 151 -26.92 -1.02 -4.05
C ASP A 151 -26.53 0.35 -3.46
N LEU A 152 -27.44 1.33 -3.60
CA LEU A 152 -27.28 2.70 -3.09
C LEU A 152 -27.26 2.79 -1.56
N ARG A 153 -27.65 1.72 -0.83
CA ARG A 153 -27.44 1.65 0.63
C ARG A 153 -25.96 1.46 0.96
N THR A 154 -25.24 0.76 0.08
CA THR A 154 -23.81 0.50 0.19
C THR A 154 -22.99 1.63 -0.45
N LEU A 155 -23.34 2.04 -1.67
CA LEU A 155 -22.78 3.23 -2.34
C LEU A 155 -23.67 4.45 -2.06
N ASN A 156 -23.44 5.09 -0.92
CA ASN A 156 -24.20 6.26 -0.53
C ASN A 156 -23.88 7.51 -1.39
N ARG A 157 -24.69 8.56 -1.23
CA ARG A 157 -24.52 9.85 -1.93
C ARG A 157 -23.10 10.44 -1.80
N ARG A 158 -22.47 10.35 -0.63
CA ARG A 158 -21.10 10.88 -0.43
C ARG A 158 -20.06 10.10 -1.24
N GLY A 159 -20.25 8.79 -1.39
CA GLY A 159 -19.41 7.95 -2.23
C GLY A 159 -19.57 8.29 -3.72
N LEU A 160 -20.80 8.51 -4.19
CA LEU A 160 -21.08 8.96 -5.55
C LEU A 160 -20.46 10.34 -5.84
N GLU A 161 -20.67 11.32 -4.94
CA GLU A 161 -20.06 12.65 -5.05
C GLU A 161 -18.53 12.56 -5.09
N ALA A 162 -17.93 11.71 -4.25
CA ALA A 162 -16.48 11.50 -4.26
C ALA A 162 -15.97 10.95 -5.60
N LEU A 163 -16.65 9.95 -6.18
CA LEU A 163 -16.32 9.38 -7.49
C LEU A 163 -16.43 10.41 -8.62
N ILE A 164 -17.47 11.24 -8.59
CA ILE A 164 -17.66 12.31 -9.58
C ILE A 164 -16.54 13.36 -9.43
N TYR A 165 -16.28 13.85 -8.22
CA TYR A 165 -15.30 14.91 -7.99
C TYR A 165 -13.86 14.48 -8.26
N CYS A 166 -13.51 13.20 -8.05
CA CYS A 166 -12.19 12.69 -8.35
C CYS A 166 -11.98 12.34 -9.83
N GLY A 167 -13.02 12.44 -10.67
CA GLY A 167 -12.92 12.20 -12.11
C GLY A 167 -13.13 10.76 -12.55
N ALA A 168 -13.69 9.89 -11.70
CA ALA A 168 -13.91 8.48 -12.06
C ALA A 168 -14.84 8.30 -13.27
N PHE A 169 -15.67 9.29 -13.60
CA PHE A 169 -16.60 9.27 -14.72
C PHE A 169 -16.11 10.04 -15.95
N ASP A 170 -14.92 10.63 -15.93
CA ASP A 170 -14.45 11.49 -17.03
C ASP A 170 -14.35 10.75 -18.37
N SER A 171 -14.15 9.43 -18.35
CA SER A 171 -14.13 8.58 -19.54
C SER A 171 -15.52 8.40 -20.18
N ILE A 172 -16.59 8.59 -19.42
CA ILE A 172 -17.98 8.42 -19.85
C ILE A 172 -18.64 9.77 -20.11
N GLN A 173 -18.50 10.69 -19.15
CA GLN A 173 -19.07 12.04 -19.19
C GLN A 173 -18.08 13.02 -18.56
N PRO A 174 -17.40 13.87 -19.34
CA PRO A 174 -16.44 14.83 -18.81
C PRO A 174 -17.08 15.99 -18.03
N ASN A 175 -18.39 16.23 -18.20
CA ASN A 175 -19.07 17.28 -17.44
C ASN A 175 -19.46 16.80 -16.03
N ARG A 176 -18.73 17.29 -15.02
CA ARG A 176 -18.97 16.97 -13.60
C ARG A 176 -20.01 17.86 -12.90
N GLN A 177 -20.60 18.84 -13.59
CA GLN A 177 -21.56 19.83 -13.02
C GLN A 177 -23.03 19.54 -13.34
N GLN A 178 -23.31 18.42 -14.01
CA GLN A 178 -24.65 18.03 -14.46
C GLN A 178 -25.48 17.45 -13.31
#